data_AF-A0A9E2ED04-F1
#
_entry.id   AF-A0A9E2ED04-F1
#
_cell.length_a   1.000
_cell.length_b   1.000
_cell.length_c   1.000
_cell.angle_alpha   90.00
_cell.angle_beta   90.00
_cell.angle_gamma   90.00
#
_symmetry.space_group_name_H-M   'P 1'
#
loop_
_entity.id
_entity.type
_entity.pdbx_description
1 polymer ?
#
loop_
_entity_poly.entity_id
_entity_poly.type
_entity_poly.pdbx_seq_one_letter_code
_entity_poly.pdbx_strand_id
1 'polypeptide(L)'
;MPNISMLDIDELNKTKLAPYIKKALKHRAPDPAFHAMQGHNPDLSEAMYVAWGTVFNSGVVDHKLKEIIRIQLSRHAVCNY
;
A
#
# COMPACT_ATOMS: atom_id res chain seq x y z
N MET A 1 -13.48 -9.32 -3.58
CA MET A 1 -13.69 -8.78 -2.21
C MET A 1 -12.67 -9.41 -1.28
N PRO A 2 -12.15 -8.69 -0.28
CA PRO A 2 -11.16 -9.23 0.65
C PRO A 2 -11.75 -10.39 1.47
N ASN A 3 -10.95 -11.43 1.70
CA ASN A 3 -11.30 -12.58 2.55
C ASN A 3 -11.00 -12.33 4.05
N ILE A 4 -10.66 -11.09 4.40
CA ILE A 4 -10.33 -10.64 5.75
C ILE A 4 -11.13 -9.37 6.05
N SER A 5 -11.42 -9.13 7.33
CA SER A 5 -12.02 -7.88 7.77
C SER A 5 -11.09 -6.70 7.47
N MET A 6 -11.69 -5.54 7.20
CA MET A 6 -10.97 -4.29 6.99
C MET A 6 -10.91 -3.55 8.32
N LEU A 7 -9.71 -3.22 8.78
CA LEU A 7 -9.55 -2.36 9.96
C LEU A 7 -9.96 -0.93 9.63
N ASP A 8 -10.63 -0.27 10.56
CA ASP A 8 -10.96 1.14 10.42
C ASP A 8 -9.75 2.04 10.72
N ILE A 9 -9.87 3.33 10.39
CA ILE A 9 -8.79 4.30 10.57
C ILE A 9 -8.45 4.49 12.07
N ASP A 10 -9.43 4.38 12.96
CA ASP A 10 -9.24 4.58 14.39
C ASP A 10 -8.49 3.41 15.04
N GLU A 11 -8.76 2.19 14.60
CA GLU A 11 -8.00 0.99 14.95
C GLU A 11 -6.56 1.09 14.47
N LEU A 12 -6.37 1.46 13.20
CA LEU A 12 -5.05 1.56 12.61
C LEU A 12 -4.21 2.69 13.26
N ASN A 13 -4.84 3.82 13.63
CA ASN A 13 -4.18 4.93 14.31
C ASN A 13 -3.68 4.60 15.72
N LYS A 14 -4.18 3.52 16.34
CA LYS A 14 -3.67 3.02 17.64
C LYS A 14 -2.37 2.23 17.49
N THR A 15 -1.96 1.91 16.26
CA THR A 15 -0.75 1.14 15.98
C THR A 15 0.41 2.04 15.56
N LYS A 16 1.60 1.46 15.36
CA LYS A 16 2.75 2.15 14.76
C LYS A 16 2.53 2.60 13.31
N LEU A 17 1.41 2.23 12.66
CA LEU A 17 1.11 2.58 11.29
C LEU A 17 0.57 4.01 11.10
N ALA A 18 0.15 4.68 12.18
CA ALA A 18 -0.42 6.03 12.15
C ALA A 18 0.31 7.05 11.24
N PRO A 19 1.66 7.19 11.28
CA PRO A 19 2.36 8.12 10.39
C PRO A 19 2.23 7.75 8.90
N TYR A 20 2.24 6.46 8.56
CA TYR A 20 2.11 5.99 7.19
C TYR A 20 0.70 6.20 6.65
N ILE A 21 -0.31 5.96 7.47
CA ILE A 21 -1.72 6.19 7.11
C ILE A 21 -1.98 7.67 6.85
N LYS A 22 -1.49 8.55 7.72
CA LYS A 22 -1.60 10.00 7.52
C LYS A 22 -0.98 10.43 6.19
N LYS A 23 0.17 9.86 5.82
CA LYS A 23 0.84 10.13 4.54
C LYS A 23 0.04 9.54 3.37
N ALA A 24 -0.45 8.31 3.49
CA ALA A 24 -1.24 7.65 2.47
C ALA A 24 -2.54 8.40 2.17
N LEU A 25 -3.27 8.84 3.20
CA LEU A 25 -4.48 9.65 3.06
C LEU A 25 -4.21 11.01 2.41
N LYS A 26 -3.10 11.66 2.77
CA LYS A 26 -2.70 12.95 2.18
C LYS A 26 -2.39 12.83 0.69
N HIS A 27 -1.65 11.78 0.30
CA HIS A 27 -1.18 11.60 -1.07
C HIS A 27 -2.08 10.72 -1.93
N ARG A 28 -3.10 10.09 -1.32
CA ARG A 28 -3.94 9.04 -1.92
C ARG A 28 -3.10 7.88 -2.51
N ALA A 29 -1.99 7.56 -1.86
CA ALA A 29 -1.06 6.52 -2.30
C ALA A 29 -0.21 5.97 -1.13
N PRO A 30 -0.13 4.63 -0.92
CA PRO A 30 -0.90 3.60 -1.60
C PRO A 30 -2.40 3.71 -1.26
N ASP A 31 -3.23 2.88 -1.89
CA ASP A 31 -4.68 2.85 -1.65
C ASP A 31 -4.98 2.71 -0.14
N PRO A 32 -5.98 3.43 0.42
CA PRO A 32 -6.34 3.32 1.83
C PRO A 32 -6.62 1.89 2.32
N ALA A 33 -7.13 1.01 1.46
CA ALA A 33 -7.37 -0.40 1.78
C ALA A 33 -6.07 -1.18 2.05
N PHE A 34 -4.91 -0.68 1.61
CA PHE A 34 -3.61 -1.30 1.84
C PHE A 34 -3.34 -1.52 3.33
N HIS A 35 -3.46 -0.46 4.14
CA HIS A 35 -3.26 -0.56 5.58
C HIS A 35 -4.45 -1.22 6.28
N ALA A 36 -5.66 -1.06 5.78
CA ALA A 36 -6.84 -1.72 6.36
C ALA A 36 -6.79 -3.26 6.25
N MET A 37 -6.22 -3.81 5.17
CA MET A 37 -6.00 -5.26 5.01
C MET A 37 -4.74 -5.74 5.74
N GLN A 38 -3.61 -5.05 5.59
CA GLN A 38 -2.34 -5.53 6.16
C GLN A 38 -2.16 -5.17 7.63
N GLY A 39 -2.92 -4.21 8.15
CA GLY A 39 -2.80 -3.70 9.52
C GLY A 39 -3.09 -4.73 10.61
N HIS A 40 -3.69 -5.87 10.27
CA HIS A 40 -3.76 -7.05 11.14
C HIS A 40 -2.37 -7.56 11.55
N ASN A 41 -1.33 -7.25 10.75
CA ASN A 41 0.07 -7.41 11.11
C ASN A 41 0.82 -6.07 10.87
N PRO A 42 0.99 -5.22 11.90
CA PRO A 42 1.62 -3.92 11.77
C PRO A 42 3.07 -3.96 11.27
N ASP A 43 3.84 -5.00 11.60
CA ASP A 43 5.22 -5.15 11.14
C ASP A 43 5.28 -5.42 9.64
N LEU A 44 4.40 -6.30 9.14
CA LEU A 44 4.28 -6.59 7.71
C LEU A 44 3.84 -5.35 6.94
N SER A 45 2.80 -4.66 7.42
CA SER A 45 2.24 -3.49 6.74
C SER A 45 3.26 -2.35 6.62
N GLU A 46 4.05 -2.12 7.68
CA GLU A 46 5.15 -1.15 7.64
C GLU A 46 6.23 -1.55 6.64
N ALA A 47 6.72 -2.79 6.70
CA ALA A 47 7.77 -3.28 5.81
C ALA A 47 7.36 -3.16 4.33
N MET A 48 6.11 -3.52 4.01
CA MET A 48 5.58 -3.39 2.66
C MET A 48 5.42 -1.94 2.23
N TYR A 49 4.98 -1.04 3.11
CA TYR A 49 4.88 0.39 2.81
C TYR A 49 6.24 1.00 2.49
N VAL A 50 7.26 0.68 3.30
CA VAL A 50 8.64 1.15 3.09
C VAL A 50 9.18 0.63 1.77
N ALA A 51 9.06 -0.67 1.51
CA ALA A 51 9.51 -1.28 0.26
C ALA A 51 8.82 -0.64 -0.95
N TRP A 52 7.49 -0.49 -0.91
CA TRP A 52 6.71 0.19 -1.95
C TRP A 52 7.20 1.63 -2.16
N GLY A 53 7.37 2.40 -1.09
CA GLY A 53 7.85 3.78 -1.16
C GLY A 53 9.23 3.89 -1.80
N THR A 54 10.15 3.00 -1.42
CA THR A 54 11.51 2.98 -1.96
C THR A 54 11.52 2.70 -3.46
N VAL A 55 10.74 1.72 -3.95
CA VAL A 55 10.77 1.34 -5.37
C VAL A 55 9.86 2.21 -6.25
N PHE A 56 8.67 2.58 -5.77
CA PHE A 56 7.69 3.31 -6.57
C PHE A 56 7.78 4.81 -6.41
N ASN A 57 7.85 5.33 -5.18
CA ASN A 57 7.82 6.76 -4.93
C ASN A 57 9.19 7.43 -5.12
N SER A 58 10.25 6.87 -4.54
CA SER A 58 11.62 7.43 -4.63
C SER A 58 12.55 6.66 -5.56
N GLY A 59 12.06 5.62 -6.25
CA GLY A 59 12.90 4.79 -7.11
C GLY A 59 13.40 5.52 -8.36
N VAL A 60 14.59 5.14 -8.84
CA VAL A 60 15.34 5.80 -9.93
C VAL A 60 14.74 5.66 -11.33
N VAL A 61 13.84 4.68 -11.52
CA VAL A 61 13.15 4.48 -12.80
C VAL A 61 12.07 5.53 -12.97
N ASP A 62 11.87 6.00 -14.20
CA ASP A 62 10.79 6.93 -14.54
C ASP A 62 9.42 6.43 -14.04
N HIS A 63 8.61 7.36 -13.52
CA HIS A 63 7.33 7.01 -12.91
C HIS A 63 6.35 6.38 -13.92
N LYS A 64 6.27 6.91 -15.14
CA LYS A 64 5.39 6.35 -16.17
C LYS A 64 5.81 4.93 -16.54
N LEU A 65 7.12 4.66 -16.61
CA LEU A 65 7.61 3.30 -16.85
C LEU A 65 7.27 2.35 -15.70
N LYS A 66 7.41 2.79 -14.44
CA LYS A 66 7.00 2.00 -13.26
C LYS A 66 5.51 1.63 -13.29
N GLU A 67 4.63 2.55 -13.69
CA GLU A 67 3.20 2.29 -13.85
C GLU A 67 2.92 1.25 -14.95
N ILE A 68 3.57 1.38 -16.12
CA ILE A 68 3.42 0.41 -17.23
C ILE A 68 3.82 -0.99 -16.77
N ILE A 69 4.97 -1.13 -16.09
CA ILE A 69 5.43 -2.42 -15.56
C ILE A 69 4.39 -3.00 -14.59
N ARG A 70 3.85 -2.18 -13.66
CA ARG A 70 2.86 -2.64 -12.69
C ARG A 70 1.61 -3.17 -13.38
N ILE A 71 1.06 -2.46 -14.37
CA ILE A 71 -0.14 -2.89 -15.10
C ILE A 71 0.12 -4.19 -15.86
N GLN A 72 1.29 -4.33 -16.50
CA GLN A 72 1.65 -5.55 -17.23
C GLN A 72 1.76 -6.75 -16.28
N LEU A 73 2.42 -6.58 -15.13
CA LEU A 73 2.51 -7.62 -14.11
C LEU A 73 1.15 -8.00 -13.52
N SER A 74 0.30 -7.01 -13.21
CA SER A 74 -1.06 -7.27 -12.70
C SER A 74 -1.90 -8.06 -13.71
N ARG A 75 -1.84 -7.71 -14.99
CA ARG A 75 -2.54 -8.46 -16.06
C ARG A 75 -2.03 -9.89 -16.17
N HIS A 76 -0.72 -10.08 -16.13
CA HIS A 76 -0.12 -11.42 -16.18
C HIS A 76 -0.53 -12.28 -14.97
N ALA A 77 -0.64 -11.67 -13.80
CA ALA A 77 -1.09 -12.32 -12.57
C ALA A 77 -2.63 -12.42 -12.44
N VAL A 78 -3.40 -11.95 -13.43
CA VAL A 78 -4.88 -11.87 -13.38
C VAL A 78 -5.37 -11.12 -12.13
N CYS A 79 -4.61 -10.10 -11.70
CA CYS A 79 -4.95 -9.24 -10.58
C CYS A 79 -5.82 -8.07 -11.08
N ASN A 80 -7.09 -8.07 -10.68
CA ASN A 80 -8.12 -7.11 -11.12
C ASN A 80 -8.52 -6.11 -10.03
N TYR A 81 -7.73 -6.00 -8.96
CA TYR A 81 -7.91 -5.02 -7.90
C TYR A 81 -7.56 -3.61 -8.39
#